data_AF-A0A3G2R8F6-F1
#
_entry.id   AF-A0A3G2R8F6-F1
#
_cell.length_a   1.000
_cell.length_b   1.000
_cell.length_c   1.000
_cell.angle_alpha   90.00
_cell.angle_beta   90.00
_cell.angle_gamma   90.00
#
_symmetry.space_group_name_H-M   'P 1'
#
loop_
_entity.id
_entity.type
_entity.pdbx_description
1 polymer ?
#
loop_
_entity_poly.entity_id
_entity_poly.type
_entity_poly.pdbx_seq_one_letter_code
_entity_poly.pdbx_strand_id
1 'polypeptide(L)'
;MPVDLGISGIEDILPIGEKLGYDAHEINWIVDRNSEKSRRLVEIIEGINVNSQKNSNSLTAGTSDLEELSKFASGLKESALEVLNKSRESLGKIREGSQAIAEVQNLIDRVSEEMDKSSNDVAGLLELTDKVAGFVTFVRSIARQTHLLAINATIEAARAGEVGRGFGVVASEIRKLAEMSSTRAHEIQETAGVINEGISRAHSISRESAARLKGVREKTQLSGNVMDESVKVFEDIAGVNEKLFESISRQAKTAGSLSEIFSSLARETAATSDSTRKVTELIKEQEQNNRMLLDIAEKLVKNVYALQKTTLKFKKKDELIIGINPALSPDVIKAMYLPAINAVGETAGFNFRVMIAADYNALADCLIEGIVDVGWFSPLAYVNARYKADITPIATPVVNGAASYRGYIITVPGSGISSIKDLKGKKLAFVDPKSASGYAYPRMLLKKAGIDPDRDLSEKVFLGTHSRVVEAVLQGTVDAGATYSEALDDAKKRGLAVEKLKILAETDPIPKDCIAARPDIEKKRGGQPEERIYGLQSKKRKDERGRIYHKRLYSGHG
;
A
#
# COMPACT_ATOMS: atom_id res chain seq x y z
N MET A 1 -56.42 -6.36 -19.29
CA MET A 1 -57.55 -5.42 -19.47
C MET A 1 -57.31 -4.68 -20.77
N PRO A 2 -58.29 -4.57 -21.68
CA PRO A 2 -58.14 -3.63 -22.78
C PRO A 2 -57.97 -2.24 -22.17
N VAL A 3 -56.87 -1.57 -22.50
CA VAL A 3 -56.68 -0.17 -22.14
C VAL A 3 -57.73 0.59 -22.95
N ASP A 4 -58.74 1.14 -22.27
CA ASP A 4 -59.62 2.10 -22.89
C ASP A 4 -58.75 3.33 -23.23
N LEU A 5 -58.41 3.46 -24.51
CA LEU A 5 -57.56 4.54 -25.00
C LEU A 5 -58.32 5.88 -25.03
N GLY A 6 -59.60 5.91 -24.63
CA GLY A 6 -60.43 7.12 -24.63
C GLY A 6 -60.68 7.65 -26.04
N ILE A 7 -60.56 6.81 -27.08
CA ILE A 7 -60.74 7.21 -28.47
C ILE A 7 -62.25 7.32 -28.74
N SER A 8 -62.76 8.53 -28.63
CA SER A 8 -64.17 8.88 -28.88
C SER A 8 -64.40 9.35 -30.32
N GLY A 9 -63.34 9.77 -31.03
CA GLY A 9 -63.37 10.13 -32.43
C GLY A 9 -61.98 10.26 -33.07
N ILE A 10 -61.93 10.61 -34.37
CA ILE A 10 -60.68 10.77 -35.14
C ILE A 10 -59.77 11.88 -34.55
N GLU A 11 -60.37 12.78 -33.78
CA GLU A 11 -59.72 13.92 -33.11
C GLU A 11 -58.77 13.49 -31.97
N ASP A 12 -58.99 12.29 -31.39
CA ASP A 12 -58.18 11.77 -30.28
C ASP A 12 -56.90 11.06 -30.76
N ILE A 13 -56.80 10.74 -32.06
CA ILE A 13 -55.71 9.94 -32.62
C ILE A 13 -54.40 10.73 -32.69
N LEU A 14 -54.47 12.05 -32.91
CA LEU A 14 -53.28 12.90 -33.01
C LEU A 14 -52.56 13.06 -31.65
N PRO A 15 -53.25 13.40 -30.52
CA PRO A 15 -52.66 13.37 -29.18
C PRO A 15 -52.04 12.02 -28.80
N ILE A 16 -52.67 10.91 -29.18
CA ILE A 16 -52.14 9.56 -28.91
C ILE A 16 -50.87 9.31 -29.72
N GLY A 17 -50.84 9.69 -31.00
CA GLY A 17 -49.65 9.61 -31.84
C GLY A 17 -48.49 10.46 -31.32
N GLU A 18 -48.77 11.65 -30.78
CA GLU A 18 -47.76 12.48 -30.09
C GLU A 18 -47.17 11.74 -28.89
N LYS A 19 -48.03 11.26 -27.98
CA LYS A 19 -47.61 10.54 -26.78
C LYS A 19 -46.79 9.30 -27.12
N LEU A 20 -47.25 8.48 -28.07
CA LEU A 20 -46.50 7.32 -28.54
C LEU A 20 -45.14 7.70 -29.12
N GLY A 21 -45.01 8.89 -29.73
CA GLY A 21 -43.74 9.37 -30.27
C GLY A 21 -42.75 9.67 -29.17
N TYR A 22 -43.20 10.37 -28.12
CA TYR A 22 -42.40 10.59 -26.92
C TYR A 22 -41.98 9.27 -26.27
N ASP A 23 -42.93 8.37 -26.03
CA ASP A 23 -42.68 7.09 -25.37
C ASP A 23 -41.70 6.20 -26.18
N ALA A 24 -41.83 6.19 -27.52
CA ALA A 24 -40.92 5.45 -28.40
C ALA A 24 -39.48 5.97 -28.37
N HIS A 25 -39.31 7.30 -28.40
CA HIS A 25 -37.99 7.92 -28.24
C HIS A 25 -37.42 7.70 -26.83
N GLU A 26 -38.27 7.62 -25.81
CA GLU A 26 -37.85 7.43 -24.42
C GLU A 26 -37.31 6.02 -24.20
N ILE A 27 -37.97 5.01 -24.77
CA ILE A 27 -37.48 3.63 -24.78
C ILE A 27 -36.09 3.56 -25.43
N ASN A 28 -35.91 4.18 -26.61
CA ASN A 28 -34.63 4.18 -27.30
C ASN A 28 -33.51 4.78 -26.42
N TRP A 29 -33.80 5.90 -25.75
CA TRP A 29 -32.86 6.55 -24.83
C TRP A 29 -32.53 5.71 -23.58
N ILE A 30 -33.53 5.05 -23.00
CA ILE A 30 -33.34 4.17 -21.83
C ILE A 30 -32.46 2.96 -22.21
N VAL A 31 -32.69 2.36 -23.39
CA VAL A 31 -31.93 1.20 -23.88
C VAL A 31 -30.47 1.57 -24.14
N ASP A 32 -30.19 2.74 -24.73
CA ASP A 32 -28.81 3.20 -24.95
C ASP A 32 -28.08 3.42 -23.62
N ARG A 33 -28.73 4.06 -22.63
CA ARG A 33 -28.18 4.19 -21.27
C ARG A 33 -27.97 2.84 -20.60
N ASN A 34 -28.87 1.88 -20.80
CA ASN A 34 -28.71 0.54 -20.24
C ASN A 34 -27.48 -0.16 -20.85
N SER A 35 -27.27 -0.02 -22.15
CA SER A 35 -26.10 -0.55 -22.86
C SER A 35 -24.79 0.08 -22.38
N GLU A 36 -24.80 1.39 -22.05
CA GLU A 36 -23.66 2.03 -21.39
C GLU A 36 -23.36 1.41 -20.02
N LYS A 37 -24.40 1.21 -19.18
CA LYS A 37 -24.22 0.61 -17.85
C LYS A 37 -23.70 -0.82 -17.92
N SER A 38 -24.20 -1.64 -18.85
CA SER A 38 -23.70 -3.00 -19.11
C SER A 38 -22.21 -3.02 -19.46
N ARG A 39 -21.75 -2.07 -20.29
CA ARG A 39 -20.30 -1.96 -20.61
C ARG A 39 -19.46 -1.65 -19.38
N ARG A 40 -19.92 -0.77 -18.48
CA ARG A 40 -19.22 -0.50 -17.21
C ARG A 40 -19.17 -1.73 -16.29
N LEU A 41 -20.19 -2.59 -16.31
CA LEU A 41 -20.16 -3.85 -15.55
C LEU A 41 -19.06 -4.79 -16.03
N VAL A 42 -18.76 -4.82 -17.34
CA VAL A 42 -17.64 -5.61 -17.89
C VAL A 42 -16.31 -5.17 -17.29
N GLU A 43 -16.04 -3.86 -17.24
CA GLU A 43 -14.80 -3.31 -16.67
C GLU A 43 -14.62 -3.69 -15.19
N ILE A 44 -15.71 -3.63 -14.40
CA ILE A 44 -15.70 -4.04 -12.99
C ILE A 44 -15.38 -5.54 -12.86
N ILE A 45 -15.99 -6.36 -13.69
CA ILE A 45 -15.83 -7.83 -13.69
C ILE A 45 -14.41 -8.25 -14.10
N GLU A 46 -13.81 -7.56 -15.07
CA GLU A 46 -12.40 -7.76 -15.42
C GLU A 46 -11.48 -7.41 -14.24
N GLY A 47 -11.75 -6.31 -13.54
CA GLY A 47 -11.03 -5.95 -12.32
C GLY A 47 -11.13 -7.02 -11.22
N ILE A 48 -12.33 -7.59 -11.00
CA ILE A 48 -12.54 -8.68 -10.04
C ILE A 48 -11.74 -9.92 -10.45
N ASN A 49 -11.76 -10.32 -11.73
CA ASN A 49 -11.00 -11.47 -12.21
C ASN A 49 -9.48 -11.31 -11.99
N VAL A 50 -8.93 -10.13 -12.30
CA VAL A 50 -7.51 -9.82 -12.04
C VAL A 50 -7.19 -9.95 -10.56
N ASN A 51 -8.07 -9.45 -9.68
CA ASN A 51 -7.88 -9.56 -8.24
C ASN A 51 -8.00 -11.01 -7.73
N SER A 52 -8.94 -11.80 -8.24
CA SER A 52 -9.05 -13.23 -7.91
C SER A 52 -7.80 -14.01 -8.33
N GLN A 53 -7.21 -13.71 -9.48
CA GLN A 53 -5.95 -14.34 -9.90
C GLN A 53 -4.78 -13.94 -9.00
N LYS A 54 -4.69 -12.65 -8.61
CA LYS A 54 -3.69 -12.18 -7.65
C LYS A 54 -3.84 -12.90 -6.30
N ASN A 55 -5.07 -12.99 -5.79
CA ASN A 55 -5.36 -13.73 -4.56
C ASN A 55 -4.94 -15.20 -4.67
N SER A 56 -5.27 -15.87 -5.79
CA SER A 56 -4.85 -17.25 -6.02
C SER A 56 -3.33 -17.42 -5.97
N ASN A 57 -2.58 -16.52 -6.61
CA ASN A 57 -1.11 -16.59 -6.60
C ASN A 57 -0.53 -16.32 -5.20
N SER A 58 -1.06 -15.32 -4.48
CA SER A 58 -0.68 -15.02 -3.10
C SER A 58 -1.00 -16.17 -2.14
N LEU A 59 -2.11 -16.88 -2.37
CA LEU A 59 -2.48 -18.06 -1.61
C LEU A 59 -1.47 -19.20 -1.81
N THR A 60 -1.08 -19.50 -3.05
CA THR A 60 -0.07 -20.53 -3.34
C THR A 60 1.28 -20.19 -2.71
N ALA A 61 1.72 -18.94 -2.82
CA ALA A 61 2.95 -18.49 -2.17
C ALA A 61 2.86 -18.63 -0.65
N GLY A 62 1.79 -18.14 -0.02
CA GLY A 62 1.62 -18.23 1.42
C GLY A 62 1.48 -19.67 1.93
N THR A 63 0.90 -20.59 1.15
CA THR A 63 0.93 -22.02 1.52
C THR A 63 2.34 -22.61 1.50
N SER A 64 3.19 -22.20 0.55
CA SER A 64 4.61 -22.60 0.52
C SER A 64 5.36 -22.05 1.73
N ASP A 65 5.14 -20.78 2.08
CA ASP A 65 5.76 -20.15 3.26
C ASP A 65 5.35 -20.87 4.56
N LEU A 66 4.11 -21.37 4.64
CA LEU A 66 3.63 -22.15 5.78
C LEU A 66 4.29 -23.53 5.88
N GLU A 67 4.54 -24.20 4.76
CA GLU A 67 5.30 -25.45 4.73
C GLU A 67 6.74 -25.23 5.20
N GLU A 68 7.38 -24.17 4.74
CA GLU A 68 8.73 -23.80 5.17
C GLU A 68 8.78 -23.44 6.66
N LEU A 69 7.80 -22.68 7.16
CA LEU A 69 7.69 -22.33 8.57
C LEU A 69 7.47 -23.56 9.46
N SER A 70 6.68 -24.53 9.00
CA SER A 70 6.50 -25.81 9.69
C SER A 70 7.81 -26.61 9.77
N LYS A 71 8.56 -26.66 8.66
CA LYS A 71 9.89 -27.29 8.61
C LYS A 71 10.88 -26.58 9.53
N PHE A 72 10.87 -25.25 9.54
CA PHE A 72 11.71 -24.43 10.40
C PHE A 72 11.40 -24.67 11.89
N ALA A 73 10.12 -24.71 12.27
CA ALA A 73 9.69 -25.03 13.63
C ALA A 73 10.15 -26.44 14.06
N SER A 74 10.08 -27.42 13.15
CA SER A 74 10.59 -28.77 13.40
C SER A 74 12.12 -28.79 13.60
N GLY A 75 12.87 -28.08 12.75
CA GLY A 75 14.32 -27.95 12.87
C GLY A 75 14.75 -27.25 14.17
N LEU A 76 14.06 -26.18 14.55
CA LEU A 76 14.27 -25.49 15.82
C LEU A 76 14.04 -26.40 17.02
N LYS A 77 13.03 -27.28 16.95
CA LYS A 77 12.75 -28.26 18.01
C LYS A 77 13.92 -29.23 18.18
N GLU A 78 14.48 -29.72 17.07
CA GLU A 78 15.63 -30.61 17.10
C GLU A 78 16.87 -29.92 17.66
N SER A 79 17.17 -28.69 17.23
CA SER A 79 18.27 -27.90 17.79
C SER A 79 18.09 -27.61 19.29
N ALA A 80 16.86 -27.31 19.74
CA ALA A 80 16.56 -27.11 21.16
C ALA A 80 16.81 -28.38 21.99
N LEU A 81 16.47 -29.56 21.45
CA LEU A 81 16.78 -30.84 22.10
C LEU A 81 18.29 -31.10 22.16
N GLU A 82 19.03 -30.77 21.10
CA GLU A 82 20.49 -30.90 21.09
C GLU A 82 21.15 -30.00 22.14
N VAL A 83 20.73 -28.73 22.23
CA VAL A 83 21.22 -27.78 23.24
C VAL A 83 20.91 -28.28 24.65
N LEU A 84 19.72 -28.84 24.88
CA LEU A 84 19.36 -29.42 26.19
C LEU A 84 20.29 -30.57 26.58
N ASN A 85 20.57 -31.47 25.64
CA ASN A 85 21.44 -32.62 25.90
C ASN A 85 22.88 -32.19 26.17
N LYS A 86 23.43 -31.27 25.37
CA LYS A 86 24.77 -30.71 25.59
C LYS A 86 24.87 -29.97 26.92
N SER A 87 23.86 -29.17 27.27
CA SER A 87 23.78 -28.46 28.55
C SER A 87 23.81 -29.43 29.73
N ARG A 88 23.03 -30.53 29.66
CA ARG A 88 23.03 -31.58 30.69
C ARG A 88 24.38 -32.28 30.83
N GLU A 89 25.03 -32.60 29.71
CA GLU A 89 26.38 -33.21 29.72
C GLU A 89 27.41 -32.26 30.37
N SER A 90 27.40 -30.99 29.99
CA SER A 90 28.28 -29.97 30.57
C SER A 90 28.04 -29.76 32.06
N LEU A 91 26.78 -29.73 32.51
CA LEU A 91 26.45 -29.69 33.94
C LEU A 91 27.01 -30.89 34.71
N GLY A 92 26.96 -32.08 34.11
CA GLY A 92 27.60 -33.28 34.67
C GLY A 92 29.10 -33.06 34.92
N LYS A 93 29.82 -32.62 33.87
CA LYS A 93 31.28 -32.35 33.96
C LYS A 93 31.62 -31.24 34.95
N ILE A 94 30.80 -30.20 35.05
CA ILE A 94 31.01 -29.11 36.03
C ILE A 94 30.82 -29.62 37.45
N ARG A 95 29.82 -30.48 37.70
CA ARG A 95 29.61 -31.09 39.02
C ARG A 95 30.76 -32.00 39.41
N GLU A 96 31.28 -32.80 38.47
CA GLU A 96 32.49 -33.59 38.68
C GLU A 96 33.71 -32.69 39.00
N GLY A 97 33.88 -31.59 38.26
CA GLY A 97 34.93 -30.60 38.52
C GLY A 97 34.80 -29.90 39.87
N SER A 98 33.58 -29.55 40.28
CA SER A 98 33.28 -28.98 41.59
C SER A 98 33.63 -29.95 42.72
N GLN A 99 33.34 -31.24 42.55
CA GLN A 99 33.72 -32.27 43.51
C GLN A 99 35.25 -32.41 43.60
N ALA A 100 35.95 -32.48 42.47
CA ALA A 100 37.41 -32.55 42.45
C ALA A 100 38.05 -31.34 43.15
N ILE A 101 37.50 -30.14 42.98
CA ILE A 101 37.96 -28.93 43.68
C ILE A 101 37.75 -29.05 45.18
N ALA A 102 36.59 -29.54 45.63
CA ALA A 102 36.32 -29.75 47.06
C ALA A 102 37.30 -30.78 47.68
N GLU A 103 37.63 -31.84 46.94
CA GLU A 103 38.65 -32.81 47.35
C GLU A 103 40.04 -32.17 47.46
N VAL A 104 40.42 -31.31 46.51
CA VAL A 104 41.68 -30.56 46.55
C VAL A 104 41.72 -29.56 47.72
N GLN A 105 40.61 -28.88 48.05
CA GLN A 105 40.54 -28.01 49.23
C GLN A 105 40.82 -28.79 50.52
N ASN A 106 40.18 -29.94 50.70
CA ASN A 106 40.41 -30.81 51.86
C ASN A 106 41.86 -31.30 51.93
N LEU A 107 42.48 -31.63 50.80
CA LEU A 107 43.91 -31.99 50.76
C LEU A 107 44.81 -30.83 51.15
N ILE A 108 44.54 -29.62 50.67
CA ILE A 108 45.32 -28.42 51.02
C ILE A 108 45.24 -28.13 52.52
N ASP A 109 44.06 -28.27 53.13
CA ASP A 109 43.87 -28.07 54.56
C ASP A 109 44.69 -29.10 55.37
N ARG A 110 44.67 -30.39 54.98
CA ARG A 110 45.49 -31.43 55.62
C ARG A 110 46.99 -31.18 55.48
N VAL A 111 47.46 -30.81 54.28
CA VAL A 111 48.89 -30.53 54.05
C VAL A 111 49.32 -29.27 54.80
N SER A 112 48.44 -28.28 54.94
CA SER A 112 48.72 -27.08 55.75
C SER A 112 48.88 -27.43 57.23
N GLU A 113 48.02 -28.29 57.78
CA GLU A 113 48.16 -28.79 59.16
C GLU A 113 49.44 -29.60 59.37
N GLU A 114 49.81 -30.46 58.42
CA GLU A 114 51.08 -31.20 58.47
C GLU A 114 52.29 -30.28 58.40
N MET A 115 52.22 -29.21 57.62
CA MET A 115 53.30 -28.22 57.50
C MET A 115 53.46 -27.40 58.80
N ASP A 116 52.36 -27.02 59.43
CA ASP A 116 52.38 -26.35 60.74
C ASP A 116 52.98 -27.25 61.83
N LYS A 117 52.63 -28.54 61.85
CA LYS A 117 53.25 -29.53 62.75
C LYS A 117 54.75 -29.67 62.47
N SER A 118 55.15 -29.81 61.21
CA SER A 118 56.56 -29.88 60.82
C SER A 118 57.35 -28.64 61.24
N SER A 119 56.77 -27.44 61.09
CA SER A 119 57.39 -26.20 61.52
C SER A 119 57.62 -26.17 63.04
N ASN A 120 56.68 -26.70 63.84
CA ASN A 120 56.82 -26.81 65.29
C ASN A 120 57.89 -27.84 65.70
N ASP A 121 57.92 -29.01 65.06
CA ASP A 121 58.92 -30.06 65.33
C ASP A 121 60.34 -29.56 65.01
N VAL A 122 60.50 -28.86 63.88
CA VAL A 122 61.79 -28.24 63.49
C VAL A 122 62.22 -27.16 64.48
N ALA A 123 61.28 -26.34 64.98
CA ALA A 123 61.59 -25.36 66.03
C ALA A 123 62.05 -26.04 67.34
N GLY A 124 61.42 -27.15 67.74
CA GLY A 124 61.84 -27.94 68.89
C GLY A 124 63.23 -28.58 68.72
N LEU A 125 63.55 -29.08 67.52
CA LEU A 125 64.88 -29.61 67.20
C LEU A 125 65.97 -28.53 67.24
N LEU A 126 65.65 -27.30 66.80
CA LEU A 126 66.56 -26.16 66.88
C LEU A 126 66.94 -25.88 68.34
N GLU A 127 65.94 -25.84 69.25
CA GLU A 127 66.16 -25.64 70.69
C GLU A 127 66.99 -26.76 71.33
N LEU A 128 66.71 -28.03 70.97
CA LEU A 128 67.49 -29.19 71.42
C LEU A 128 68.94 -29.11 70.95
N THR A 129 69.17 -28.70 69.70
CA THR A 129 70.52 -28.57 69.12
C THR A 129 71.31 -27.45 69.79
N ASP A 130 70.67 -26.32 70.10
CA ASP A 130 71.27 -25.24 70.89
C ASP A 130 71.66 -25.69 72.31
N LYS A 131 70.80 -26.48 72.97
CA LYS A 131 71.12 -27.09 74.28
C LYS A 131 72.33 -28.01 74.17
N VAL A 132 72.42 -28.85 73.14
CA VAL A 132 73.58 -29.73 72.89
C VAL A 132 74.84 -28.90 72.67
N ALA A 133 74.80 -27.85 71.85
CA ALA A 133 75.93 -26.95 71.65
C ALA A 133 76.41 -26.31 72.97
N GLY A 134 75.47 -25.91 73.83
CA GLY A 134 75.75 -25.43 75.18
C GLY A 134 76.43 -26.47 76.08
N PHE A 135 75.88 -27.70 76.14
CA PHE A 135 76.46 -28.81 76.90
C PHE A 135 77.87 -29.17 76.42
N VAL A 136 78.09 -29.23 75.12
CA VAL A 136 79.39 -29.54 74.52
C VAL A 136 80.43 -28.47 74.87
N THR A 137 80.03 -27.19 74.84
CA THR A 137 80.88 -26.07 75.28
C THR A 137 81.27 -26.20 76.74
N PHE A 138 80.31 -26.58 77.60
CA PHE A 138 80.56 -26.84 79.01
C PHE A 138 81.51 -28.03 79.24
N VAL A 139 81.30 -29.16 78.56
CA VAL A 139 82.19 -30.33 78.62
C VAL A 139 83.61 -29.98 78.18
N ARG A 140 83.76 -29.19 77.10
CA ARG A 140 85.08 -28.72 76.65
C ARG A 140 85.75 -27.83 77.70
N SER A 141 84.98 -27.01 78.41
CA SER A 141 85.49 -26.19 79.52
C SER A 141 86.00 -27.03 80.69
N ILE A 142 85.28 -28.10 81.06
CA ILE A 142 85.68 -29.07 82.09
C ILE A 142 86.95 -29.79 81.63
N ALA A 143 86.95 -30.34 80.41
CA ALA A 143 88.10 -31.04 79.86
C ALA A 143 89.37 -30.17 79.90
N ARG A 144 89.27 -28.88 79.55
CA ARG A 144 90.38 -27.92 79.64
C ARG A 144 90.83 -27.67 81.09
N GLN A 145 89.90 -27.51 82.03
CA GLN A 145 90.23 -27.34 83.45
C GLN A 145 90.91 -28.59 84.02
N THR A 146 90.38 -29.77 83.72
CA THR A 146 90.94 -31.07 84.13
C THR A 146 92.31 -31.29 83.53
N HIS A 147 92.53 -30.90 82.27
CA HIS A 147 93.84 -30.96 81.62
C HIS A 147 94.87 -30.07 82.34
N LEU A 148 94.50 -28.84 82.73
CA LEU A 148 95.36 -27.94 83.51
C LEU A 148 95.64 -28.48 84.92
N LEU A 149 94.64 -29.04 85.61
CA LEU A 149 94.81 -29.68 86.92
C LEU A 149 95.74 -30.90 86.83
N ALA A 150 95.61 -31.70 85.78
CA ALA A 150 96.45 -32.87 85.54
C ALA A 150 97.90 -32.49 85.21
N ILE A 151 98.12 -31.38 84.49
CA ILE A 151 99.47 -30.82 84.27
C ILE A 151 100.08 -30.40 85.60
N ASN A 152 99.35 -29.65 86.43
CA ASN A 152 99.83 -29.22 87.74
C ASN A 152 100.14 -30.42 88.66
N ALA A 153 99.29 -31.44 88.66
CA ALA A 153 99.52 -32.68 89.40
C ALA A 153 100.71 -33.50 88.88
N THR A 154 100.94 -33.50 87.56
CA THR A 154 102.12 -34.15 86.95
C THR A 154 103.42 -33.46 87.36
N ILE A 155 103.41 -32.12 87.41
CA ILE A 155 104.54 -31.30 87.88
C ILE A 155 104.83 -31.59 89.36
N GLU A 156 103.81 -31.63 90.20
CA GLU A 156 103.99 -31.87 91.64
C GLU A 156 104.42 -33.32 91.93
N ALA A 157 103.93 -34.30 91.16
CA ALA A 157 104.39 -35.69 91.22
C ALA A 157 105.86 -35.85 90.82
N ALA A 158 106.34 -35.10 89.82
CA ALA A 158 107.76 -35.06 89.45
C ALA A 158 108.62 -34.41 90.54
N ARG A 159 108.05 -33.45 91.30
CA ARG A 159 108.70 -32.74 92.41
C ARG A 159 108.88 -33.60 93.67
N ALA A 160 107.98 -34.56 93.90
CA ALA A 160 107.98 -35.47 95.05
C ALA A 160 108.93 -36.69 94.93
N GLY A 161 109.71 -36.82 93.84
CA GLY A 161 110.73 -37.86 93.69
C GLY A 161 110.16 -39.30 93.62
N GLU A 162 110.84 -40.29 94.23
CA GLU A 162 110.40 -41.70 94.18
C GLU A 162 109.01 -41.96 94.78
N VAL A 163 108.58 -41.14 95.76
CA VAL A 163 107.27 -41.26 96.43
C VAL A 163 106.12 -40.78 95.54
N GLY A 164 106.41 -39.91 94.55
CA GLY A 164 105.44 -39.33 93.63
C GLY A 164 105.19 -40.12 92.34
N ARG A 165 105.98 -41.16 92.03
CA ARG A 165 105.90 -41.91 90.76
C ARG A 165 104.50 -42.46 90.47
N GLY A 166 103.85 -43.07 91.47
CA GLY A 166 102.49 -43.60 91.33
C GLY A 166 101.46 -42.53 91.01
N PHE A 167 101.57 -41.36 91.67
CA PHE A 167 100.73 -40.18 91.42
C PHE A 167 100.98 -39.58 90.03
N GLY A 168 102.22 -39.57 89.55
CA GLY A 168 102.58 -39.07 88.22
C GLY A 168 101.96 -39.88 87.09
N VAL A 169 101.89 -41.22 87.23
CA VAL A 169 101.19 -42.10 86.28
C VAL A 169 99.70 -41.74 86.23
N VAL A 170 99.03 -41.62 87.37
CA VAL A 170 97.61 -41.23 87.44
C VAL A 170 97.36 -39.85 86.83
N ALA A 171 98.21 -38.86 87.13
CA ALA A 171 98.08 -37.51 86.57
C ALA A 171 98.27 -37.49 85.04
N SER A 172 99.21 -38.29 84.50
CA SER A 172 99.40 -38.43 83.06
C SER A 172 98.19 -39.08 82.36
N GLU A 173 97.54 -40.04 83.02
CA GLU A 173 96.33 -40.70 82.50
C GLU A 173 95.13 -39.76 82.52
N ILE A 174 94.96 -38.96 83.59
CA ILE A 174 93.94 -37.90 83.67
C ILE A 174 94.16 -36.84 82.58
N ARG A 175 95.41 -36.43 82.32
CA ARG A 175 95.73 -35.47 81.26
C ARG A 175 95.30 -35.99 79.89
N LYS A 176 95.61 -37.27 79.60
CA LYS A 176 95.26 -37.94 78.35
C LYS A 176 93.74 -38.11 78.20
N LEU A 177 93.05 -38.49 79.28
CA LEU A 177 91.58 -38.53 79.33
C LEU A 177 90.96 -37.16 79.06
N ALA A 178 91.48 -36.10 79.68
CA ALA A 178 90.99 -34.74 79.49
C ALA A 178 91.21 -34.23 78.06
N GLU A 179 92.37 -34.53 77.46
CA GLU A 179 92.67 -34.24 76.05
C GLU A 179 91.72 -35.00 75.11
N MET A 180 91.52 -36.30 75.35
CA MET A 180 90.54 -37.11 74.62
C MET A 180 89.10 -36.57 74.76
N SER A 181 88.68 -36.16 75.97
CA SER A 181 87.37 -35.55 76.20
C SER A 181 87.21 -34.22 75.45
N SER A 182 88.26 -33.41 75.38
CA SER A 182 88.25 -32.16 74.60
C SER A 182 88.11 -32.43 73.10
N THR A 183 88.85 -33.39 72.56
CA THR A 183 88.76 -33.78 71.14
C THR A 183 87.38 -34.35 70.81
N ARG A 184 86.84 -35.26 71.65
CA ARG A 184 85.47 -35.79 71.48
C ARG A 184 84.41 -34.69 71.56
N ALA A 185 84.54 -33.75 72.49
CA ALA A 185 83.64 -32.60 72.57
C ALA A 185 83.72 -31.75 71.29
N HIS A 186 84.90 -31.56 70.70
CA HIS A 186 85.04 -30.84 69.44
C HIS A 186 84.33 -31.54 68.27
N GLU A 187 84.48 -32.86 68.13
CA GLU A 187 83.77 -33.67 67.12
C GLU A 187 82.23 -33.56 67.27
N ILE A 188 81.72 -33.58 68.50
CA ILE A 188 80.27 -33.38 68.76
C ILE A 188 79.86 -31.96 68.39
N GLN A 189 80.69 -30.93 68.67
CA GLN A 189 80.41 -29.55 68.31
C GLN A 189 80.28 -29.37 66.79
N GLU A 190 81.19 -29.96 66.03
CA GLU A 190 81.16 -29.94 64.56
C GLU A 190 79.91 -30.65 64.02
N THR A 191 79.59 -31.83 64.56
CA THR A 191 78.40 -32.59 64.20
C THR A 191 77.11 -31.81 64.51
N ALA A 192 77.03 -31.18 65.68
CA ALA A 192 75.90 -30.33 66.07
C ALA A 192 75.76 -29.10 65.15
N GLY A 193 76.88 -28.54 64.67
CA GLY A 193 76.88 -27.48 63.66
C GLY A 193 76.23 -27.92 62.35
N VAL A 194 76.63 -29.09 61.82
CA VAL A 194 76.03 -29.65 60.59
C VAL A 194 74.54 -29.94 60.77
N ILE A 195 74.13 -30.45 61.94
CA ILE A 195 72.72 -30.67 62.29
C ILE A 195 71.96 -29.34 62.31
N ASN A 196 72.50 -28.30 62.94
CA ASN A 196 71.87 -26.99 63.04
C ASN A 196 71.64 -26.35 61.66
N GLU A 197 72.64 -26.45 60.76
CA GLU A 197 72.48 -26.02 59.38
C GLU A 197 71.38 -26.79 58.65
N GLY A 198 71.30 -28.11 58.87
CA GLY A 198 70.24 -28.97 58.34
C GLY A 198 68.85 -28.55 58.82
N ILE A 199 68.69 -28.29 60.11
CA ILE A 199 67.44 -27.84 60.74
C ILE A 199 67.05 -26.45 60.20
N SER A 200 67.98 -25.50 60.11
CA SER A 200 67.71 -24.18 59.52
C SER A 200 67.25 -24.27 58.07
N ARG A 201 67.86 -25.14 57.25
CA ARG A 201 67.39 -25.39 55.88
C ARG A 201 65.98 -25.98 55.87
N ALA A 202 65.71 -26.99 56.70
CA ALA A 202 64.38 -27.59 56.82
C ALA A 202 63.32 -26.55 57.22
N HIS A 203 63.62 -25.69 58.21
CA HIS A 203 62.75 -24.62 58.65
C HIS A 203 62.40 -23.63 57.53
N SER A 204 63.41 -23.21 56.75
CA SER A 204 63.21 -22.33 55.60
C SER A 204 62.28 -22.96 54.55
N ILE A 205 62.50 -24.25 54.23
CA ILE A 205 61.68 -25.00 53.27
C ILE A 205 60.24 -25.13 53.76
N SER A 206 60.03 -25.44 55.05
CA SER A 206 58.67 -25.56 55.61
C SER A 206 57.92 -24.23 55.57
N ARG A 207 58.56 -23.12 55.91
CA ARG A 207 57.94 -21.78 55.81
C ARG A 207 57.61 -21.39 54.38
N GLU A 208 58.50 -21.66 53.43
CA GLU A 208 58.25 -21.37 52.03
C GLU A 208 57.10 -22.23 51.48
N SER A 209 57.06 -23.51 51.86
CA SER A 209 55.99 -24.44 51.48
C SER A 209 54.64 -24.01 52.05
N ALA A 210 54.59 -23.56 53.30
CA ALA A 210 53.38 -22.99 53.90
C ALA A 210 52.89 -21.74 53.14
N ALA A 211 53.80 -20.84 52.75
CA ALA A 211 53.45 -19.67 51.94
C ALA A 211 52.92 -20.06 50.55
N ARG A 212 53.53 -21.06 49.90
CA ARG A 212 53.05 -21.60 48.61
C ARG A 212 51.66 -22.22 48.74
N LEU A 213 51.39 -22.98 49.81
CA LEU A 213 50.08 -23.60 50.06
C LEU A 213 48.96 -22.57 50.19
N LYS A 214 49.23 -21.41 50.82
CA LYS A 214 48.26 -20.31 50.86
C LYS A 214 47.85 -19.83 49.45
N GLY A 215 48.83 -19.67 48.55
CA GLY A 215 48.55 -19.30 47.16
C GLY A 215 47.79 -20.39 46.38
N VAL A 216 48.04 -21.67 46.66
CA VAL A 216 47.27 -22.79 46.09
C VAL A 216 45.82 -22.75 46.62
N ARG A 217 45.63 -22.54 47.93
CA ARG A 217 44.31 -22.42 48.57
C ARG A 217 43.45 -21.34 47.92
N GLU A 218 44.02 -20.14 47.73
CA GLU A 218 43.34 -19.01 47.08
C GLU A 218 42.90 -19.35 45.64
N LYS A 219 43.76 -20.00 44.85
CA LYS A 219 43.43 -20.43 43.48
C LYS A 219 42.34 -21.51 43.47
N THR A 220 42.40 -22.49 44.38
CA THR A 220 41.39 -23.54 44.47
C THR A 220 40.02 -22.97 44.88
N GLN A 221 39.99 -21.99 45.80
CA GLN A 221 38.78 -21.26 46.17
C GLN A 221 38.17 -20.53 44.96
N LEU A 222 39.01 -19.82 44.18
CA LEU A 222 38.57 -19.14 42.97
C LEU A 222 37.99 -20.14 41.95
N SER A 223 38.65 -21.27 41.73
CA SER A 223 38.15 -22.32 40.85
C SER A 223 36.79 -22.86 41.32
N GLY A 224 36.58 -23.00 42.64
CA GLY A 224 35.29 -23.42 43.20
C GLY A 224 34.18 -22.42 42.87
N ASN A 225 34.43 -21.12 43.08
CA ASN A 225 33.48 -20.07 42.73
C ASN A 225 33.14 -20.07 41.24
N VAL A 226 34.12 -20.31 40.36
CA VAL A 226 33.90 -20.42 38.90
C VAL A 226 33.03 -21.62 38.56
N MET A 227 33.18 -22.76 39.26
CA MET A 227 32.29 -23.91 39.06
C MET A 227 30.86 -23.62 39.49
N ASP A 228 30.67 -22.97 40.64
CA ASP A 228 29.34 -22.58 41.12
C ASP A 228 28.64 -21.60 40.15
N GLU A 229 29.39 -20.63 39.62
CA GLU A 229 28.89 -19.70 38.61
C GLU A 229 28.56 -20.43 37.30
N SER A 230 29.39 -21.40 36.90
CA SER A 230 29.14 -22.22 35.72
C SER A 230 27.85 -23.04 35.88
N VAL A 231 27.55 -23.59 37.06
CA VAL A 231 26.27 -24.27 37.31
C VAL A 231 25.09 -23.35 37.02
N LYS A 232 25.11 -22.11 37.54
CA LYS A 232 24.04 -21.13 37.30
C LYS A 232 23.85 -20.80 35.83
N VAL A 233 24.95 -20.61 35.08
CA VAL A 233 24.90 -20.35 33.63
C VAL A 233 24.16 -21.46 32.88
N PHE A 234 24.41 -22.72 33.22
CA PHE A 234 23.73 -23.83 32.55
C PHE A 234 22.29 -24.03 33.00
N GLU A 235 21.93 -23.67 34.24
CA GLU A 235 20.54 -23.59 34.69
C GLU A 235 19.77 -22.50 33.93
N ASP A 236 20.37 -21.33 33.72
CA ASP A 236 19.81 -20.27 32.90
C ASP A 236 19.62 -20.71 31.44
N ILE A 237 20.60 -21.42 30.86
CA ILE A 237 20.48 -22.02 29.52
C ILE A 237 19.28 -22.97 29.45
N ALA A 238 19.06 -23.80 30.47
CA ALA A 238 17.91 -24.69 30.51
C ALA A 238 16.59 -23.91 30.53
N GLY A 239 16.49 -22.83 31.32
CA GLY A 239 15.32 -21.96 31.36
C GLY A 239 15.06 -21.20 30.05
N VAL A 240 16.11 -20.73 29.36
CA VAL A 240 15.98 -20.13 28.02
C VAL A 240 15.47 -21.16 27.02
N ASN A 241 15.97 -22.39 27.10
CA ASN A 241 15.57 -23.47 26.19
C ASN A 241 14.11 -23.91 26.41
N GLU A 242 13.60 -23.89 27.65
CA GLU A 242 12.18 -24.11 27.94
C GLU A 242 11.29 -23.06 27.26
N LYS A 243 11.63 -21.78 27.39
CA LYS A 243 10.93 -20.68 26.68
C LYS A 243 11.00 -20.83 25.16
N LEU A 244 12.11 -21.38 24.64
CA LEU A 244 12.25 -21.69 23.22
C LEU A 244 11.26 -22.78 22.79
N PHE A 245 11.07 -23.85 23.57
CA PHE A 245 10.04 -24.87 23.29
C PHE A 245 8.63 -24.29 23.28
N GLU A 246 8.28 -23.44 24.26
CA GLU A 246 6.98 -22.77 24.28
C GLU A 246 6.76 -21.90 23.02
N SER A 247 7.81 -21.21 22.58
CA SER A 247 7.78 -20.38 21.37
C SER A 247 7.59 -21.21 20.11
N ILE A 248 8.27 -22.37 20.00
CA ILE A 248 8.10 -23.31 18.89
C ILE A 248 6.68 -23.87 18.86
N SER A 249 6.13 -24.28 20.00
CA SER A 249 4.73 -24.75 20.08
C SER A 249 3.73 -23.67 19.67
N ARG A 250 3.98 -22.41 20.04
CA ARG A 250 3.14 -21.27 19.63
C ARG A 250 3.24 -21.01 18.13
N GLN A 251 4.43 -21.09 17.55
CA GLN A 251 4.64 -20.97 16.10
C GLN A 251 3.90 -22.08 15.34
N ALA A 252 4.00 -23.34 15.79
CA ALA A 252 3.30 -24.45 15.18
C ALA A 252 1.77 -24.27 15.19
N LYS A 253 1.21 -23.80 16.32
CA LYS A 253 -0.23 -23.49 16.41
C LYS A 253 -0.62 -22.36 15.45
N THR A 254 0.19 -21.31 15.38
CA THR A 254 -0.04 -20.17 14.48
C THR A 254 0.00 -20.60 13.00
N ALA A 255 0.95 -21.46 12.64
CA ALA A 255 1.04 -22.05 11.31
C ALA A 255 -0.22 -22.84 10.93
N GLY A 256 -0.72 -23.65 11.87
CA GLY A 256 -1.98 -24.39 11.70
C GLY A 256 -3.18 -23.48 11.45
N SER A 257 -3.36 -22.44 12.29
CA SER A 257 -4.45 -21.47 12.11
C SER A 257 -4.34 -20.69 10.79
N LEU A 258 -3.12 -20.32 10.38
CA LEU A 258 -2.92 -19.69 9.07
C LEU A 258 -3.29 -20.65 7.94
N SER A 259 -2.89 -21.92 8.00
CA SER A 259 -3.25 -22.92 6.98
C SER A 259 -4.77 -23.03 6.79
N GLU A 260 -5.55 -23.01 7.87
CA GLU A 260 -7.01 -22.99 7.81
C GLU A 260 -7.56 -21.72 7.14
N ILE A 261 -7.00 -20.55 7.47
CA ILE A 261 -7.37 -19.26 6.86
C ILE A 261 -7.09 -19.29 5.34
N PHE A 262 -5.89 -19.74 4.95
CA PHE A 262 -5.51 -19.85 3.53
C PHE A 262 -6.43 -20.81 2.78
N SER A 263 -6.78 -21.96 3.37
CA SER A 263 -7.74 -22.91 2.79
C SER A 263 -9.14 -22.29 2.63
N SER A 264 -9.61 -21.53 3.62
CA SER A 264 -10.89 -20.82 3.53
C SER A 264 -10.88 -19.76 2.43
N LEU A 265 -9.84 -18.94 2.39
CA LEU A 265 -9.69 -17.87 1.41
C LEU A 265 -9.52 -18.42 -0.02
N ALA A 266 -8.90 -19.59 -0.18
CA ALA A 266 -8.85 -20.29 -1.46
C ALA A 266 -10.24 -20.71 -1.95
N ARG A 267 -11.10 -21.25 -1.06
CA ARG A 267 -12.49 -21.58 -1.40
C ARG A 267 -13.30 -20.33 -1.76
N GLU A 268 -13.16 -19.24 -1.01
CA GLU A 268 -13.84 -17.97 -1.29
C GLU A 268 -13.38 -17.34 -2.62
N THR A 269 -12.08 -17.41 -2.91
CA THR A 269 -11.52 -16.93 -4.19
C THR A 269 -12.06 -17.76 -5.35
N ALA A 270 -12.14 -19.09 -5.22
CA ALA A 270 -12.74 -19.96 -6.23
C ALA A 270 -14.24 -19.67 -6.44
N ALA A 271 -14.99 -19.48 -5.35
CA ALA A 271 -16.41 -19.11 -5.42
C ALA A 271 -16.63 -17.74 -6.08
N THR A 272 -15.73 -16.77 -5.81
CA THR A 272 -15.74 -15.46 -6.45
C THR A 272 -15.49 -15.58 -7.94
N SER A 273 -14.51 -16.39 -8.37
CA SER A 273 -14.23 -16.64 -9.78
C SER A 273 -15.42 -17.29 -10.51
N ASP A 274 -16.09 -18.28 -9.91
CA ASP A 274 -17.29 -18.89 -10.51
C ASP A 274 -18.45 -17.89 -10.60
N SER A 275 -18.67 -17.08 -9.57
CA SER A 275 -19.69 -16.03 -9.57
C SER A 275 -19.42 -14.98 -10.65
N THR A 276 -18.15 -14.60 -10.82
CA THR A 276 -17.71 -13.64 -11.83
C THR A 276 -17.95 -14.16 -13.25
N ARG A 277 -17.71 -15.47 -13.48
CA ARG A 277 -18.04 -16.14 -14.75
C ARG A 277 -19.54 -16.10 -15.03
N LYS A 278 -20.38 -16.43 -14.05
CA LYS A 278 -21.86 -16.37 -14.18
C LYS A 278 -22.34 -14.96 -14.49
N VAL A 279 -21.81 -13.95 -13.82
CA VAL A 279 -22.16 -12.54 -14.10
C VAL A 279 -21.71 -12.15 -15.51
N THR A 280 -20.55 -12.61 -15.97
CA THR A 280 -20.09 -12.37 -17.35
C THR A 280 -21.07 -12.95 -18.38
N GLU A 281 -21.60 -14.14 -18.15
CA GLU A 281 -22.62 -14.77 -19.01
C GLU A 281 -23.92 -13.94 -19.03
N LEU A 282 -24.40 -13.49 -17.86
CA LEU A 282 -25.60 -12.63 -17.76
C LEU A 282 -25.41 -11.28 -18.47
N ILE A 283 -24.22 -10.67 -18.38
CA ILE A 283 -23.93 -9.41 -19.09
C ILE A 283 -23.99 -9.63 -20.62
N LYS A 284 -23.45 -10.75 -21.12
CA LYS A 284 -23.52 -11.08 -22.56
C LYS A 284 -24.97 -11.23 -23.03
N GLU A 285 -25.81 -11.91 -22.23
CA GLU A 285 -27.23 -12.03 -22.52
C GLU A 285 -27.94 -10.67 -22.47
N GLN A 286 -27.63 -9.84 -21.47
CA GLN A 286 -28.19 -8.49 -21.35
C GLN A 286 -27.82 -7.60 -22.54
N GLU A 287 -26.60 -7.70 -23.07
CA GLU A 287 -26.18 -6.98 -24.26
C GLU A 287 -26.93 -7.44 -25.52
N GLN A 288 -27.23 -8.73 -25.64
CA GLN A 288 -28.09 -9.24 -26.72
C GLN A 288 -29.51 -8.70 -26.60
N ASN A 289 -30.09 -8.72 -25.39
CA ASN A 289 -31.41 -8.16 -25.11
C ASN A 289 -31.47 -6.66 -25.41
N ASN A 290 -30.45 -5.90 -25.01
CA ASN A 290 -30.35 -4.46 -25.31
C ASN A 290 -30.32 -4.20 -26.82
N ARG A 291 -29.56 -4.98 -27.60
CA ARG A 291 -29.54 -4.86 -29.06
C ARG A 291 -30.91 -5.13 -29.69
N MET A 292 -31.61 -6.17 -29.22
CA MET A 292 -32.96 -6.47 -29.70
C MET A 292 -33.96 -5.35 -29.34
N LEU A 293 -33.90 -4.82 -28.11
CA LEU A 293 -34.73 -3.70 -27.69
C LEU A 293 -34.45 -2.44 -28.50
N LEU A 294 -33.19 -2.19 -28.85
CA LEU A 294 -32.80 -1.05 -29.68
C LEU A 294 -33.43 -1.15 -31.08
N ASP A 295 -33.33 -2.32 -31.72
CA ASP A 295 -33.97 -2.57 -33.03
C ASP A 295 -35.49 -2.42 -32.97
N ILE A 296 -36.13 -2.91 -31.91
CA ILE A 296 -37.58 -2.73 -31.68
C ILE A 296 -37.91 -1.24 -31.48
N ALA A 297 -37.14 -0.53 -30.67
CA ALA A 297 -37.34 0.89 -30.41
C ALA A 297 -37.18 1.73 -31.69
N GLU A 298 -36.17 1.46 -32.51
CA GLU A 298 -35.97 2.11 -33.80
C GLU A 298 -37.13 1.86 -34.77
N LYS A 299 -37.62 0.61 -34.84
CA LYS A 299 -38.81 0.27 -35.64
C LYS A 299 -40.05 0.96 -35.10
N LEU A 300 -40.22 1.04 -33.78
CA LEU A 300 -41.34 1.71 -33.14
C LEU A 300 -41.32 3.21 -33.44
N VAL A 301 -40.17 3.88 -33.33
CA VAL A 301 -39.99 5.29 -33.71
C VAL A 301 -40.40 5.50 -35.17
N LYS A 302 -39.97 4.63 -36.09
CA LYS A 302 -40.36 4.71 -37.52
C LYS A 302 -41.87 4.50 -37.74
N ASN A 303 -42.47 3.54 -37.05
CA ASN A 303 -43.90 3.23 -37.18
C ASN A 303 -44.77 4.35 -36.60
N VAL A 304 -44.41 4.86 -35.42
CA VAL A 304 -45.10 5.98 -34.79
C VAL A 304 -44.94 7.24 -35.64
N TYR A 305 -43.77 7.46 -36.22
CA TYR A 305 -43.55 8.54 -37.17
C TYR A 305 -44.46 8.43 -38.42
N ALA A 306 -44.61 7.24 -38.98
CA ALA A 306 -45.54 6.99 -40.10
C ALA A 306 -47.02 7.20 -39.70
N LEU A 307 -47.38 6.81 -38.46
CA LEU A 307 -48.69 7.06 -37.88
C LEU A 307 -48.94 8.57 -37.75
N GLN A 308 -48.02 9.31 -37.12
CA GLN A 308 -48.08 10.76 -36.98
C GLN A 308 -48.24 11.45 -38.34
N LYS A 309 -47.44 11.06 -39.35
CA LYS A 309 -47.58 11.56 -40.73
C LYS A 309 -48.98 11.36 -41.31
N THR A 310 -49.64 10.24 -40.99
CA THR A 310 -50.99 9.93 -41.48
C THR A 310 -52.07 10.70 -40.72
N THR A 311 -51.94 10.78 -39.39
CA THR A 311 -52.93 11.43 -38.51
C THR A 311 -52.95 12.93 -38.68
N LEU A 312 -51.84 13.52 -39.12
CA LEU A 312 -51.72 14.95 -39.42
C LEU A 312 -52.62 15.44 -40.57
N LYS A 313 -53.19 14.53 -41.38
CA LYS A 313 -54.27 14.86 -42.32
C LYS A 313 -55.55 15.33 -41.62
N PHE A 314 -55.73 14.99 -40.35
CA PHE A 314 -56.90 15.33 -39.54
C PHE A 314 -56.67 16.54 -38.63
N LYS A 315 -55.53 17.25 -38.77
CA LYS A 315 -55.26 18.45 -37.97
C LYS A 315 -56.30 19.54 -38.21
N LYS A 316 -56.71 20.24 -37.15
CA LYS A 316 -57.69 21.34 -37.23
C LYS A 316 -57.05 22.59 -37.86
N LYS A 317 -57.90 23.53 -38.29
CA LYS A 317 -57.46 24.78 -38.96
C LYS A 317 -56.73 25.76 -38.03
N ASP A 318 -56.87 25.60 -36.73
CA ASP A 318 -56.24 26.38 -35.66
C ASP A 318 -55.03 25.66 -35.04
N GLU A 319 -54.75 24.42 -35.45
CA GLU A 319 -53.61 23.65 -34.99
C GLU A 319 -52.36 23.90 -35.86
N LEU A 320 -51.21 24.02 -35.19
CA LEU A 320 -49.88 24.13 -35.79
C LEU A 320 -48.94 23.09 -35.18
N ILE A 321 -48.19 22.41 -36.02
CA ILE A 321 -47.26 21.36 -35.58
C ILE A 321 -45.85 21.92 -35.50
N ILE A 322 -45.26 21.83 -34.31
CA ILE A 322 -43.86 22.12 -34.04
C ILE A 322 -43.08 20.81 -34.00
N GLY A 323 -42.19 20.63 -34.97
CA GLY A 323 -41.28 19.50 -35.00
C GLY A 323 -39.96 19.82 -34.28
N ILE A 324 -39.42 18.92 -33.46
CA ILE A 324 -38.17 19.12 -32.72
C ILE A 324 -37.19 17.98 -33.05
N ASN A 325 -35.91 18.30 -33.26
CA ASN A 325 -34.88 17.28 -33.41
C ASN A 325 -34.67 16.50 -32.09
N PRO A 326 -34.42 15.17 -32.14
CA PRO A 326 -34.20 14.36 -30.94
C PRO A 326 -32.78 14.55 -30.40
N ALA A 327 -32.49 15.74 -29.86
CA ALA A 327 -31.17 16.09 -29.30
C ALA A 327 -31.04 15.83 -27.79
N LEU A 328 -32.17 15.74 -27.09
CA LEU A 328 -32.27 15.56 -25.64
C LEU A 328 -33.25 14.41 -25.32
N SER A 329 -33.29 13.96 -24.07
CA SER A 329 -34.30 12.97 -23.68
C SER A 329 -35.72 13.56 -23.84
N PRO A 330 -36.72 12.73 -24.17
CA PRO A 330 -38.12 13.17 -24.31
C PRO A 330 -38.64 14.00 -23.14
N ASP A 331 -38.33 13.64 -21.90
CA ASP A 331 -38.73 14.39 -20.71
C ASP A 331 -38.10 15.78 -20.64
N VAL A 332 -36.82 15.89 -21.00
CA VAL A 332 -36.13 17.18 -21.06
C VAL A 332 -36.73 18.04 -22.17
N ILE A 333 -37.07 17.43 -23.32
CA ILE A 333 -37.77 18.13 -24.41
C ILE A 333 -39.13 18.65 -23.91
N LYS A 334 -39.91 17.83 -23.20
CA LYS A 334 -41.19 18.25 -22.63
C LYS A 334 -41.01 19.42 -21.65
N ALA A 335 -40.09 19.29 -20.70
CA ALA A 335 -39.88 20.28 -19.65
C ALA A 335 -39.33 21.62 -20.18
N MET A 336 -38.43 21.56 -21.16
CA MET A 336 -37.72 22.74 -21.66
C MET A 336 -38.49 23.48 -22.77
N TYR A 337 -39.16 22.76 -23.67
CA TYR A 337 -39.71 23.35 -24.89
C TYR A 337 -41.22 23.63 -24.78
N LEU A 338 -42.00 22.76 -24.13
CA LEU A 338 -43.46 22.91 -24.08
C LEU A 338 -43.94 24.21 -23.41
N PRO A 339 -43.36 24.68 -22.28
CA PRO A 339 -43.83 25.93 -21.67
C PRO A 339 -43.70 27.14 -22.61
N ALA A 340 -42.58 27.24 -23.33
CA ALA A 340 -42.33 28.32 -24.27
C ALA A 340 -43.22 28.20 -25.51
N ILE A 341 -43.36 26.99 -26.05
CA ILE A 341 -44.22 26.69 -27.20
C ILE A 341 -45.68 27.04 -26.88
N ASN A 342 -46.21 26.59 -25.75
CA ASN A 342 -47.60 26.82 -25.35
C ASN A 342 -47.89 28.31 -25.14
N ALA A 343 -47.00 29.04 -24.45
CA ALA A 343 -47.16 30.47 -24.23
C ALA A 343 -47.21 31.29 -25.55
N VAL A 344 -46.38 30.91 -26.53
CA VAL A 344 -46.41 31.53 -27.87
C VAL A 344 -47.71 31.18 -28.60
N GLY A 345 -48.20 29.94 -28.45
CA GLY A 345 -49.46 29.47 -29.05
C GLY A 345 -50.67 30.23 -28.56
N GLU A 346 -50.82 30.31 -27.23
CA GLU A 346 -51.91 31.04 -26.58
C GLU A 346 -51.95 32.50 -27.05
N THR A 347 -50.79 33.15 -27.12
CA THR A 347 -50.71 34.57 -27.52
C THR A 347 -50.98 34.77 -29.01
N ALA A 348 -50.57 33.82 -29.87
CA ALA A 348 -50.77 33.89 -31.32
C ALA A 348 -52.17 33.41 -31.77
N GLY A 349 -52.96 32.84 -30.85
CA GLY A 349 -54.27 32.25 -31.15
C GLY A 349 -54.18 30.92 -31.92
N PHE A 350 -53.11 30.16 -31.69
CA PHE A 350 -52.88 28.84 -32.29
C PHE A 350 -52.70 27.77 -31.22
N ASN A 351 -53.24 26.59 -31.48
CA ASN A 351 -52.99 25.40 -30.68
C ASN A 351 -51.72 24.72 -31.21
N PHE A 352 -50.58 24.90 -30.52
CA PHE A 352 -49.35 24.21 -30.90
C PHE A 352 -49.34 22.77 -30.40
N ARG A 353 -48.95 21.86 -31.29
CA ARG A 353 -48.68 20.46 -30.99
C ARG A 353 -47.21 20.17 -31.25
N VAL A 354 -46.61 19.30 -30.46
CA VAL A 354 -45.17 19.00 -30.57
C VAL A 354 -44.94 17.58 -31.05
N MET A 355 -44.10 17.46 -32.07
CA MET A 355 -43.66 16.19 -32.63
C MET A 355 -42.14 16.09 -32.52
N ILE A 356 -41.64 15.05 -31.84
CA ILE A 356 -40.21 14.73 -31.91
C ILE A 356 -39.97 14.01 -33.24
N ALA A 357 -39.04 14.51 -34.04
CA ALA A 357 -38.70 13.89 -35.31
C ALA A 357 -37.94 12.57 -35.07
N ALA A 358 -38.16 11.59 -35.96
CA ALA A 358 -37.50 10.28 -35.87
C ALA A 358 -35.97 10.39 -35.86
N ASP A 359 -35.41 11.35 -36.60
CA ASP A 359 -34.01 11.71 -36.59
C ASP A 359 -33.78 13.17 -37.05
N TYR A 360 -32.52 13.56 -37.14
CA TYR A 360 -32.10 14.91 -37.53
C TYR A 360 -32.51 15.31 -38.97
N ASN A 361 -32.61 14.34 -39.89
CA ASN A 361 -33.00 14.58 -41.27
C ASN A 361 -34.53 14.59 -41.42
N ALA A 362 -35.22 13.74 -40.65
CA ALA A 362 -36.67 13.58 -40.71
C ALA A 362 -37.42 14.90 -40.47
N LEU A 363 -36.94 15.77 -39.56
CA LEU A 363 -37.58 17.07 -39.31
C LEU A 363 -37.61 17.96 -40.56
N ALA A 364 -36.52 17.98 -41.33
CA ALA A 364 -36.45 18.74 -42.58
C ALA A 364 -37.45 18.20 -43.59
N ASP A 365 -37.47 16.88 -43.76
CA ASP A 365 -38.36 16.22 -44.70
C ASP A 365 -39.83 16.41 -44.28
N CYS A 366 -40.16 16.43 -42.98
CA CYS A 366 -41.51 16.77 -42.48
C CYS A 366 -41.98 18.16 -42.89
N LEU A 367 -41.09 19.16 -42.84
CA LEU A 367 -41.44 20.52 -43.23
C LEU A 367 -41.72 20.61 -44.74
N ILE A 368 -40.92 19.90 -45.55
CA ILE A 368 -41.07 19.83 -47.01
C ILE A 368 -42.39 19.16 -47.38
N GLU A 369 -42.73 18.07 -46.69
CA GLU A 369 -43.96 17.31 -46.91
C GLU A 369 -45.21 18.00 -46.33
N GLY A 370 -45.04 19.15 -45.64
CA GLY A 370 -46.14 19.91 -45.02
C GLY A 370 -46.75 19.25 -43.77
N ILE A 371 -46.03 18.29 -43.20
CA ILE A 371 -46.36 17.54 -41.98
C ILE A 371 -46.15 18.43 -40.75
N VAL A 372 -44.98 19.09 -40.70
CA VAL A 372 -44.61 20.05 -39.66
C VAL A 372 -44.80 21.46 -40.22
N ASP A 373 -45.44 22.33 -39.45
CA ASP A 373 -45.63 23.74 -39.85
C ASP A 373 -44.41 24.59 -39.47
N VAL A 374 -43.80 24.29 -38.32
CA VAL A 374 -42.63 25.00 -37.77
C VAL A 374 -41.63 23.97 -37.22
N GLY A 375 -40.38 24.01 -37.66
CA GLY A 375 -39.32 23.17 -37.13
C GLY A 375 -38.44 23.91 -36.14
N TRP A 376 -38.13 23.27 -35.03
CA TRP A 376 -37.10 23.66 -34.08
C TRP A 376 -35.84 22.86 -34.37
N PHE A 377 -34.92 23.50 -35.10
CA PHE A 377 -33.73 22.87 -35.61
C PHE A 377 -32.49 23.19 -34.80
N SER A 378 -31.63 22.20 -34.59
CA SER A 378 -30.24 22.51 -34.25
C SER A 378 -29.56 23.29 -35.40
N PRO A 379 -28.50 24.09 -35.13
CA PRO A 379 -27.93 25.00 -36.13
C PRO A 379 -27.50 24.32 -37.44
N LEU A 380 -26.85 23.15 -37.37
CA LEU A 380 -26.45 22.41 -38.56
C LEU A 380 -27.64 21.74 -39.26
N ALA A 381 -28.63 21.24 -38.49
CA ALA A 381 -29.83 20.65 -39.06
C ALA A 381 -30.64 21.66 -39.87
N TYR A 382 -30.74 22.91 -39.40
CA TYR A 382 -31.39 23.99 -40.16
C TYR A 382 -30.67 24.26 -41.48
N VAL A 383 -29.34 24.41 -41.46
CA VAL A 383 -28.56 24.65 -42.67
C VAL A 383 -28.76 23.52 -43.67
N ASN A 384 -28.70 22.27 -43.22
CA ASN A 384 -28.96 21.10 -44.06
C ASN A 384 -30.39 21.09 -44.62
N ALA A 385 -31.39 21.46 -43.81
CA ALA A 385 -32.78 21.57 -44.24
C ALA A 385 -32.97 22.67 -45.29
N ARG A 386 -32.30 23.81 -45.13
CA ARG A 386 -32.36 24.96 -46.04
C ARG A 386 -31.78 24.67 -47.43
N TYR A 387 -30.83 23.74 -47.52
CA TYR A 387 -30.32 23.24 -48.80
C TYR A 387 -31.33 22.34 -49.53
N LYS A 388 -32.23 21.69 -48.80
CA LYS A 388 -33.25 20.80 -49.37
C LYS A 388 -34.53 21.55 -49.75
N ALA A 389 -34.88 22.60 -49.02
CA ALA A 389 -36.09 23.38 -49.29
C ALA A 389 -35.99 24.83 -48.81
N ASP A 390 -36.86 25.67 -49.38
CA ASP A 390 -36.96 27.09 -49.10
C ASP A 390 -37.69 27.35 -47.76
N ILE A 391 -37.09 26.93 -46.65
CA ILE A 391 -37.61 27.18 -45.30
C ILE A 391 -37.16 28.56 -44.78
N THR A 392 -38.07 29.26 -44.10
CA THR A 392 -37.83 30.63 -43.62
C THR A 392 -37.53 30.61 -42.13
N PRO A 393 -36.39 31.14 -41.67
CA PRO A 393 -36.09 31.27 -40.25
C PRO A 393 -36.96 32.38 -39.63
N ILE A 394 -37.63 32.08 -38.52
CA ILE A 394 -38.55 32.99 -37.83
C ILE A 394 -37.92 33.52 -36.54
N ALA A 395 -37.26 32.65 -35.78
CA ALA A 395 -36.71 33.00 -34.47
C ALA A 395 -35.51 32.13 -34.09
N THR A 396 -34.74 32.62 -33.12
CA THR A 396 -33.71 31.85 -32.42
C THR A 396 -33.93 32.01 -30.92
N PRO A 397 -33.85 30.93 -30.11
CA PRO A 397 -34.08 31.02 -28.68
C PRO A 397 -32.90 31.71 -28.00
N VAL A 398 -33.21 32.50 -26.97
CA VAL A 398 -32.22 33.07 -26.06
C VAL A 398 -32.15 32.18 -24.83
N VAL A 399 -31.04 31.46 -24.67
CA VAL A 399 -30.81 30.58 -23.52
C VAL A 399 -29.64 31.14 -22.72
N ASN A 400 -29.78 31.26 -21.40
CA ASN A 400 -28.80 31.90 -20.51
C ASN A 400 -28.40 33.32 -20.96
N GLY A 401 -29.37 34.09 -21.48
CA GLY A 401 -29.15 35.47 -21.90
C GLY A 401 -28.49 35.66 -23.27
N ALA A 402 -28.09 34.58 -23.97
CA ALA A 402 -27.44 34.64 -25.27
C ALA A 402 -28.20 33.87 -26.36
N ALA A 403 -28.23 34.43 -27.58
CA ALA A 403 -28.79 33.83 -28.81
C ALA A 403 -27.76 33.04 -29.64
N SER A 404 -26.52 32.98 -29.16
CA SER A 404 -25.41 32.31 -29.81
C SER A 404 -24.48 31.74 -28.74
N TYR A 405 -23.68 30.75 -29.11
CA TYR A 405 -22.66 30.14 -28.28
C TYR A 405 -21.39 29.94 -29.10
N ARG A 406 -20.31 29.50 -28.47
CA ARG A 406 -19.04 29.25 -29.17
C ARG A 406 -18.60 27.81 -29.06
N GLY A 407 -18.11 27.27 -30.16
CA GLY A 407 -17.43 25.98 -30.22
C GLY A 407 -15.97 26.13 -29.84
N TYR A 408 -15.41 25.13 -29.18
CA TYR A 408 -14.03 25.10 -28.72
C TYR A 408 -13.34 23.81 -29.18
N ILE A 409 -12.05 23.91 -29.52
CA ILE A 409 -11.15 22.75 -29.56
C ILE A 409 -10.28 22.85 -28.30
N ILE A 410 -10.35 21.83 -27.45
CA ILE A 410 -9.70 21.80 -26.12
C ILE A 410 -8.62 20.71 -26.06
N THR A 411 -7.61 20.93 -25.22
CA THR A 411 -6.58 19.94 -24.82
C THR A 411 -6.22 20.17 -23.34
N VAL A 412 -5.29 19.40 -22.80
CA VAL A 412 -4.67 19.64 -21.49
C VAL A 412 -3.25 20.22 -21.64
N PRO A 413 -2.81 21.16 -20.78
CA PRO A 413 -1.42 21.57 -20.70
C PRO A 413 -0.48 20.38 -20.49
N GLY A 414 0.67 20.38 -21.18
CA GLY A 414 1.63 19.27 -21.13
C GLY A 414 1.43 18.19 -22.20
N SER A 415 0.36 18.24 -23.01
CA SER A 415 0.13 17.32 -24.15
C SER A 415 1.09 17.53 -25.33
N GLY A 416 1.95 18.53 -25.27
CA GLY A 416 2.79 18.97 -26.39
C GLY A 416 2.03 19.73 -27.49
N ILE A 417 0.73 20.02 -27.28
CA ILE A 417 -0.14 20.70 -28.26
C ILE A 417 -0.34 22.14 -27.82
N SER A 418 0.25 23.07 -28.57
CA SER A 418 0.23 24.49 -28.24
C SER A 418 -0.72 25.31 -29.10
N SER A 419 -0.97 24.83 -30.33
CA SER A 419 -1.78 25.46 -31.37
C SER A 419 -2.58 24.43 -32.16
N ILE A 420 -3.55 24.87 -32.97
CA ILE A 420 -4.32 23.98 -33.88
C ILE A 420 -3.40 23.18 -34.80
N LYS A 421 -2.30 23.77 -35.28
CA LYS A 421 -1.37 23.12 -36.22
C LYS A 421 -0.72 21.86 -35.63
N ASP A 422 -0.58 21.83 -34.31
CA ASP A 422 0.03 20.72 -33.57
C ASP A 422 -0.91 19.51 -33.46
N LEU A 423 -2.16 19.63 -33.91
CA LEU A 423 -3.13 18.53 -33.95
C LEU A 423 -2.87 17.53 -35.09
N LYS A 424 -1.97 17.85 -36.02
CA LYS A 424 -1.57 16.92 -37.08
C LYS A 424 -0.91 15.66 -36.46
N GLY A 425 -1.44 14.49 -36.79
CA GLY A 425 -1.01 13.20 -36.26
C GLY A 425 -1.50 12.91 -34.83
N LYS A 426 -2.43 13.71 -34.30
CA LYS A 426 -3.02 13.54 -32.97
C LYS A 426 -4.40 12.91 -33.01
N LYS A 427 -4.78 12.29 -31.89
CA LYS A 427 -6.09 11.70 -31.64
C LYS A 427 -7.06 12.78 -31.19
N LEU A 428 -8.06 13.08 -32.01
CA LEU A 428 -9.04 14.13 -31.73
C LEU A 428 -10.43 13.51 -31.52
N ALA A 429 -11.04 13.84 -30.39
CA ALA A 429 -12.41 13.50 -30.12
C ALA A 429 -13.39 14.52 -30.72
N PHE A 430 -14.40 14.01 -31.42
CA PHE A 430 -15.58 14.71 -31.87
C PHE A 430 -16.80 14.18 -31.11
N VAL A 431 -17.89 14.96 -31.14
CA VAL A 431 -19.15 14.56 -30.50
C VAL A 431 -19.91 13.60 -31.40
N ASP A 432 -20.49 14.14 -32.47
CA ASP A 432 -21.28 13.40 -33.45
C ASP A 432 -21.15 14.11 -34.82
N PRO A 433 -21.12 13.39 -35.96
CA PRO A 433 -21.06 14.01 -37.29
C PRO A 433 -22.15 15.05 -37.58
N LYS A 434 -23.27 15.00 -36.87
CA LYS A 434 -24.41 15.93 -36.98
C LYS A 434 -24.28 17.15 -36.06
N SER A 435 -23.27 17.20 -35.20
CA SER A 435 -23.05 18.31 -34.28
C SER A 435 -22.41 19.52 -34.99
N ALA A 436 -22.99 20.71 -34.80
CA ALA A 436 -22.42 21.95 -35.31
C ALA A 436 -21.07 22.26 -34.65
N SER A 437 -21.07 22.41 -33.32
CA SER A 437 -19.90 22.80 -32.51
C SER A 437 -18.98 21.64 -32.16
N GLY A 438 -19.51 20.41 -32.11
CA GLY A 438 -18.75 19.21 -31.82
C GLY A 438 -18.17 18.50 -33.05
N TYR A 439 -18.45 18.99 -34.27
CA TYR A 439 -17.92 18.40 -35.51
C TYR A 439 -17.74 19.39 -36.66
N ALA A 440 -18.81 20.01 -37.19
CA ALA A 440 -18.75 20.77 -38.43
C ALA A 440 -17.83 22.00 -38.38
N TYR A 441 -18.02 22.87 -37.38
CA TYR A 441 -17.18 24.06 -37.18
C TYR A 441 -15.72 23.72 -36.80
N PRO A 442 -15.46 22.78 -35.86
CA PRO A 442 -14.10 22.31 -35.57
C PRO A 442 -13.36 21.83 -36.83
N ARG A 443 -14.02 21.06 -37.70
CA ARG A 443 -13.42 20.61 -38.96
C ARG A 443 -13.12 21.76 -39.90
N MET A 444 -13.99 22.77 -39.98
CA MET A 444 -13.71 24.00 -40.71
C MET A 444 -12.46 24.71 -40.13
N LEU A 445 -12.35 24.83 -38.80
CA LEU A 445 -11.18 25.45 -38.15
C LEU A 445 -9.88 24.68 -38.45
N LEU A 446 -9.91 23.35 -38.40
CA LEU A 446 -8.78 22.49 -38.77
C LEU A 446 -8.37 22.72 -40.23
N LYS A 447 -9.34 22.70 -41.16
CA LYS A 447 -9.07 22.94 -42.59
C LYS A 447 -8.52 24.33 -42.85
N LYS A 448 -9.05 25.37 -42.19
CA LYS A 448 -8.51 26.75 -42.25
C LYS A 448 -7.07 26.82 -41.74
N ALA A 449 -6.70 25.98 -40.76
CA ALA A 449 -5.34 25.86 -40.25
C ALA A 449 -4.43 24.97 -41.12
N GLY A 450 -4.92 24.43 -42.24
CA GLY A 450 -4.17 23.57 -43.16
C GLY A 450 -4.13 22.09 -42.77
N ILE A 451 -4.99 21.65 -41.85
CA ILE A 451 -5.12 20.24 -41.44
C ILE A 451 -6.38 19.66 -42.07
N ASP A 452 -6.23 18.61 -42.87
CA ASP A 452 -7.37 17.82 -43.30
C ASP A 452 -7.74 16.79 -42.21
N PRO A 453 -8.86 16.95 -41.49
CA PRO A 453 -9.24 16.04 -40.41
C PRO A 453 -9.44 14.58 -40.85
N ASP A 454 -9.64 14.30 -42.15
CA ASP A 454 -9.82 12.93 -42.63
C ASP A 454 -8.51 12.22 -42.98
N ARG A 455 -7.43 12.97 -43.20
CA ARG A 455 -6.12 12.45 -43.61
C ARG A 455 -5.03 12.68 -42.57
N ASP A 456 -5.06 13.85 -41.94
CA ASP A 456 -3.93 14.39 -41.18
C ASP A 456 -4.06 14.17 -39.66
N LEU A 457 -5.18 13.65 -39.15
CA LEU A 457 -5.33 13.17 -37.76
C LEU A 457 -4.92 11.70 -37.67
N SER A 458 -4.33 11.28 -36.54
CA SER A 458 -4.00 9.84 -36.35
C SER A 458 -5.25 9.01 -36.10
N GLU A 459 -6.23 9.58 -35.40
CA GLU A 459 -7.51 8.93 -35.12
C GLU A 459 -8.62 9.96 -34.88
N LYS A 460 -9.81 9.67 -35.41
CA LYS A 460 -11.05 10.41 -35.12
C LYS A 460 -11.92 9.57 -34.20
N VAL A 461 -12.17 10.05 -32.99
CA VAL A 461 -13.05 9.37 -32.03
C VAL A 461 -14.38 10.08 -31.96
N PHE A 462 -15.49 9.37 -32.07
CA PHE A 462 -16.82 9.94 -31.82
C PHE A 462 -17.31 9.48 -30.45
N LEU A 463 -17.46 10.42 -29.53
CA LEU A 463 -17.81 10.13 -28.13
C LEU A 463 -19.30 10.37 -27.82
N GLY A 464 -20.08 10.78 -28.82
CA GLY A 464 -21.54 10.92 -28.76
C GLY A 464 -22.01 12.18 -28.04
N THR A 465 -21.38 12.55 -26.92
CA THR A 465 -21.79 13.71 -26.12
C THR A 465 -20.64 14.67 -25.84
N HIS A 466 -20.97 15.96 -25.70
CA HIS A 466 -20.01 16.99 -25.33
C HIS A 466 -19.33 16.70 -23.98
N SER A 467 -20.08 16.17 -23.01
CA SER A 467 -19.56 15.82 -21.69
C SER A 467 -18.48 14.73 -21.76
N ARG A 468 -18.69 13.68 -22.56
CA ARG A 468 -17.69 12.62 -22.75
C ARG A 468 -16.44 13.13 -23.45
N VAL A 469 -16.57 14.08 -24.38
CA VAL A 469 -15.40 14.74 -25.00
C VAL A 469 -14.58 15.50 -23.95
N VAL A 470 -15.23 16.26 -23.08
CA VAL A 470 -14.54 17.00 -22.00
C VAL A 470 -13.83 16.03 -21.04
N GLU A 471 -14.52 14.98 -20.60
CA GLU A 471 -13.98 13.97 -19.68
C GLU A 471 -12.80 13.21 -20.31
N ALA A 472 -12.90 12.79 -21.58
CA ALA A 472 -11.84 12.07 -22.28
C ALA A 472 -10.56 12.91 -22.42
N VAL A 473 -10.70 14.21 -22.71
CA VAL A 473 -9.55 15.13 -22.78
C VAL A 473 -8.90 15.31 -21.40
N LEU A 474 -9.71 15.48 -20.33
CA LEU A 474 -9.20 15.59 -18.96
C LEU A 474 -8.47 14.33 -18.49
N GLN A 475 -8.95 13.16 -18.91
CA GLN A 475 -8.35 11.86 -18.59
C GLN A 475 -7.12 11.53 -19.46
N GLY A 476 -6.85 12.30 -20.51
CA GLY A 476 -5.77 12.03 -21.45
C GLY A 476 -5.99 10.80 -22.33
N THR A 477 -7.24 10.32 -22.45
CA THR A 477 -7.57 9.19 -23.35
C THR A 477 -7.62 9.62 -24.83
N VAL A 478 -7.71 10.94 -25.07
CA VAL A 478 -7.55 11.60 -26.37
C VAL A 478 -6.66 12.83 -26.20
N ASP A 479 -5.95 13.20 -27.26
CA ASP A 479 -5.00 14.33 -27.22
C ASP A 479 -5.72 15.69 -27.19
N ALA A 480 -6.88 15.77 -27.85
CA ALA A 480 -7.72 16.95 -27.90
C ALA A 480 -9.18 16.57 -28.15
N GLY A 481 -10.09 17.52 -27.97
CA GLY A 481 -11.53 17.32 -28.17
C GLY A 481 -12.26 18.55 -28.66
N ALA A 482 -13.28 18.35 -29.50
CA ALA A 482 -14.17 19.41 -29.98
C ALA A 482 -15.45 19.48 -29.14
N THR A 483 -15.71 20.64 -28.53
CA THR A 483 -16.87 20.88 -27.67
C THR A 483 -17.39 22.31 -27.79
N TYR A 484 -18.17 22.81 -26.83
CA TYR A 484 -18.67 24.17 -26.80
C TYR A 484 -18.65 24.77 -25.39
N SER A 485 -18.78 26.09 -25.33
CA SER A 485 -18.82 26.89 -24.10
C SER A 485 -19.65 26.31 -22.96
N GLU A 486 -20.94 26.06 -23.17
CA GLU A 486 -21.82 25.65 -22.07
C GLU A 486 -21.57 24.21 -21.59
N ALA A 487 -20.94 23.35 -22.40
CA ALA A 487 -20.47 22.04 -21.93
C ALA A 487 -19.32 22.15 -20.93
N LEU A 488 -18.46 23.17 -21.07
CA LEU A 488 -17.45 23.44 -20.05
C LEU A 488 -18.08 24.00 -18.78
N ASP A 489 -19.11 24.85 -18.91
CA ASP A 489 -19.86 25.35 -17.76
C ASP A 489 -20.57 24.21 -17.01
N ASP A 490 -21.19 23.28 -17.72
CA ASP A 490 -21.81 22.07 -17.14
C ASP A 490 -20.78 21.17 -16.46
N ALA A 491 -19.66 20.88 -17.14
CA ALA A 491 -18.57 20.10 -16.56
C ALA A 491 -18.02 20.73 -15.27
N LYS A 492 -17.91 22.07 -15.23
CA LYS A 492 -17.52 22.81 -14.03
C LYS A 492 -18.53 22.64 -12.90
N LYS A 493 -19.83 22.76 -13.20
CA LYS A 493 -20.91 22.54 -12.20
C LYS A 493 -20.90 21.11 -11.65
N ARG A 494 -20.48 20.14 -12.46
CA ARG A 494 -20.31 18.73 -12.07
C ARG A 494 -19.01 18.44 -11.31
N GLY A 495 -18.18 19.45 -11.02
CA GLY A 495 -16.95 19.31 -10.25
C GLY A 495 -15.75 18.80 -11.06
N LEU A 496 -15.81 18.79 -12.39
CA LEU A 496 -14.66 18.46 -13.23
C LEU A 496 -13.67 19.62 -13.26
N ALA A 497 -12.37 19.29 -13.30
CA ALA A 497 -11.25 20.22 -13.28
C ALA A 497 -11.06 20.94 -14.62
N VAL A 498 -12.09 21.64 -15.11
CA VAL A 498 -12.09 22.32 -16.41
C VAL A 498 -11.06 23.45 -16.49
N GLU A 499 -10.61 23.99 -15.37
CA GLU A 499 -9.51 24.95 -15.28
C GLU A 499 -8.17 24.37 -15.76
N LYS A 500 -8.06 23.04 -15.81
CA LYS A 500 -6.91 22.34 -16.41
C LYS A 500 -7.02 22.23 -17.93
N LEU A 501 -8.08 22.70 -18.57
CA LEU A 501 -8.21 22.65 -20.02
C LEU A 501 -7.63 23.91 -20.67
N LYS A 502 -6.97 23.71 -21.81
CA LYS A 502 -6.51 24.76 -22.70
C LYS A 502 -7.39 24.78 -23.95
N ILE A 503 -7.96 25.94 -24.27
CA ILE A 503 -8.67 26.19 -25.53
C ILE A 503 -7.63 26.49 -26.61
N LEU A 504 -7.53 25.61 -27.61
CA LEU A 504 -6.64 25.76 -28.77
C LEU A 504 -7.26 26.61 -29.88
N ALA A 505 -8.58 26.54 -30.00
CA ALA A 505 -9.35 27.21 -31.03
C ALA A 505 -10.73 27.56 -30.52
N GLU A 506 -11.26 28.67 -31.02
CA GLU A 506 -12.61 29.12 -30.78
C GLU A 506 -13.27 29.45 -32.12
N THR A 507 -14.55 29.09 -32.25
CA THR A 507 -15.34 29.44 -33.43
C THR A 507 -15.83 30.89 -33.33
N ASP A 508 -16.16 31.48 -34.48
CA ASP A 508 -17.10 32.61 -34.49
C ASP A 508 -18.42 32.22 -33.77
N PRO A 509 -19.20 33.19 -33.25
CA PRO A 509 -20.46 32.88 -32.58
C PRO A 509 -21.37 32.03 -33.47
N ILE A 510 -21.67 30.82 -33.00
CA ILE A 510 -22.61 29.90 -33.64
C ILE A 510 -24.00 30.28 -33.13
N PRO A 511 -24.96 30.61 -34.00
CA PRO A 511 -26.34 30.81 -33.58
C PRO A 511 -26.83 29.60 -32.77
N LYS A 512 -27.70 29.85 -31.78
CA LYS A 512 -28.46 28.77 -31.14
C LYS A 512 -29.48 28.20 -32.13
N ASP A 513 -30.32 27.28 -31.66
CA ASP A 513 -31.31 26.62 -32.50
C ASP A 513 -32.10 27.60 -33.38
N CYS A 514 -32.50 27.13 -34.56
CA CYS A 514 -33.27 27.91 -35.51
C CYS A 514 -34.70 27.40 -35.53
N ILE A 515 -35.64 28.29 -35.22
CA ILE A 515 -37.07 28.04 -35.40
C ILE A 515 -37.43 28.53 -36.79
N ALA A 516 -37.82 27.63 -37.68
CA ALA A 516 -38.07 27.92 -39.09
C ALA A 516 -39.43 27.36 -39.55
N ALA A 517 -40.14 28.08 -40.40
CA ALA A 517 -41.41 27.63 -40.98
C ALA A 517 -41.26 27.19 -42.44
N ARG A 518 -42.24 26.40 -42.88
CA ARG A 518 -42.41 26.02 -44.28
C ARG A 518 -42.85 27.23 -45.14
N PRO A 519 -42.44 27.30 -46.41
CA PRO A 519 -42.69 28.45 -47.29
C PRO A 519 -44.16 28.72 -47.62
N ASP A 520 -45.06 27.72 -47.55
CA ASP A 520 -46.48 27.87 -47.90
C ASP A 520 -47.41 28.08 -46.69
N ILE A 521 -46.84 28.34 -45.49
CA ILE A 521 -47.62 28.61 -44.28
C ILE A 521 -48.57 29.81 -44.46
N GLU A 522 -48.19 30.76 -45.33
CA GLU A 522 -48.96 31.98 -45.65
C GLU A 522 -50.11 31.78 -46.65
N LYS A 523 -49.90 30.96 -47.69
CA LYS A 523 -50.84 30.85 -48.81
C LYS A 523 -52.11 30.07 -48.47
N LYS A 524 -52.06 29.18 -47.47
CA LYS A 524 -53.17 28.23 -47.19
C LYS A 524 -54.24 28.75 -46.22
N ARG A 525 -54.05 29.90 -45.55
CA ARG A 525 -54.94 30.30 -44.43
C ARG A 525 -55.45 31.75 -44.44
N GLY A 526 -55.37 32.47 -45.56
CA GLY A 526 -56.20 33.66 -45.81
C GLY A 526 -55.92 34.89 -44.93
N GLY A 527 -54.64 35.16 -44.65
CA GLY A 527 -54.16 36.33 -43.91
C GLY A 527 -52.71 36.14 -43.51
N GLN A 528 -51.92 37.21 -43.42
CA GLN A 528 -50.48 37.17 -43.14
C GLN A 528 -50.20 36.46 -41.79
N PRO A 529 -49.76 35.19 -41.76
CA PRO A 529 -49.34 34.54 -40.52
C PRO A 529 -48.07 35.20 -39.99
N GLU A 530 -47.31 35.83 -40.90
CA GLU A 530 -46.23 36.74 -40.56
C GLU A 530 -46.65 37.75 -39.49
N GLU A 531 -47.76 38.47 -39.64
CA GLU A 531 -48.18 39.46 -38.64
C GLU A 531 -48.74 38.89 -37.32
N ARG A 532 -49.06 37.58 -37.22
CA ARG A 532 -49.56 36.97 -35.98
C ARG A 532 -48.50 36.16 -35.23
N ILE A 533 -47.65 35.43 -35.96
CA ILE A 533 -46.51 34.69 -35.42
C ILE A 533 -45.29 35.62 -35.29
N TYR A 534 -45.05 36.53 -36.25
CA TYR A 534 -44.05 37.60 -36.16
C TYR A 534 -44.61 38.88 -35.53
N GLY A 535 -45.93 39.08 -35.39
CA GLY A 535 -46.48 40.20 -34.60
C GLY A 535 -46.21 40.11 -33.10
N LEU A 536 -45.84 38.92 -32.63
CA LEU A 536 -45.26 38.69 -31.30
C LEU A 536 -43.84 39.28 -31.17
N GLN A 537 -43.20 39.63 -32.28
CA GLN A 537 -42.03 40.50 -32.27
C GLN A 537 -42.45 41.96 -32.04
N SER A 538 -42.73 42.26 -30.78
CA SER A 538 -43.09 43.59 -30.28
C SER A 538 -42.30 44.74 -30.93
N LYS A 539 -43.04 45.78 -31.37
CA LYS A 539 -42.63 47.11 -31.87
C LYS A 539 -41.17 47.22 -32.35
N LYS A 540 -40.98 47.22 -33.68
CA LYS A 540 -39.70 47.55 -34.35
C LYS A 540 -39.10 48.86 -33.79
N ARG A 541 -37.84 48.82 -33.33
CA ARG A 541 -37.00 50.02 -33.22
C ARG A 541 -35.67 49.80 -33.93
N LYS A 542 -35.12 50.90 -34.46
CA LYS A 542 -33.78 50.98 -35.06
C LYS A 542 -32.77 51.36 -33.98
N ASP A 543 -31.61 50.71 -33.98
CA ASP A 543 -30.44 51.21 -33.24
C ASP A 543 -29.86 52.47 -33.90
N GLU A 544 -28.87 53.10 -33.27
CA GLU A 544 -28.18 54.31 -33.78
C GLU A 544 -27.48 54.10 -35.14
N ARG A 545 -27.41 52.86 -35.62
CA ARG A 545 -26.82 52.46 -36.91
C ARG A 545 -27.89 51.94 -37.89
N GLY A 546 -29.17 52.13 -37.60
CA GLY A 546 -30.29 51.80 -38.49
C GLY A 546 -30.70 50.33 -38.50
N ARG A 547 -30.16 49.47 -37.62
CA ARG A 547 -30.48 48.04 -37.57
C ARG A 547 -31.74 47.81 -36.76
N ILE A 548 -32.66 47.03 -37.32
CA ILE A 548 -33.96 46.73 -36.70
C ILE A 548 -33.79 45.52 -35.77
N TYR A 549 -34.18 45.66 -34.51
CA TYR A 549 -34.23 44.55 -33.54
C TYR A 549 -35.61 44.46 -32.89
N HIS A 550 -35.99 43.23 -32.53
CA HIS A 550 -37.30 42.87 -31.98
C HIS A 550 -37.25 42.68 -30.45
N LYS A 551 -38.21 43.23 -29.70
CA LYS A 551 -38.24 43.13 -28.22
C LYS A 551 -38.81 41.77 -27.75
N ARG A 552 -38.20 41.29 -26.66
CA ARG A 552 -38.26 39.95 -26.03
C ARG A 552 -39.66 39.50 -25.59
N LEU A 553 -39.98 38.22 -25.83
CA LEU A 553 -40.89 37.44 -24.96
C LEU A 553 -40.03 36.85 -23.84
N TYR A 554 -40.21 37.36 -22.63
CA TYR A 554 -39.66 36.76 -21.42
C TYR A 554 -40.51 35.54 -21.05
N SER A 555 -39.95 34.33 -21.04
CA SER A 555 -40.42 33.31 -20.12
C SER A 555 -39.76 33.59 -18.77
N GLY A 556 -40.52 34.07 -17.80
CA GLY A 556 -40.03 34.18 -16.43
C GLY A 556 -39.61 32.79 -15.93
N HIS A 557 -38.43 32.72 -15.32
CA HIS A 557 -38.13 32.22 -13.97
C HIS A 557 -36.74 32.77 -13.63
N GLY A 558 -36.60 33.33 -12.43
CA GLY A 558 -35.33 33.85 -11.89
C GLY A 558 -34.41 32.74 -11.41
#